data_AF-A0A1X7ULB2-F1
#
_entry.id   AF-A0A1X7ULB2-F1
#
_cell.length_a   1.000
_cell.length_b   1.000
_cell.length_c   1.000
_cell.angle_alpha   90.00
_cell.angle_beta   90.00
_cell.angle_gamma   90.00
#
_symmetry.space_group_name_H-M   'P 1'
#
loop_
_entity.id
_entity.type
_entity.pdbx_description
1 polymer ?
#
loop_
_entity_poly.entity_id
_entity_poly.type
_entity_poly.pdbx_seq_one_letter_code
_entity_poly.pdbx_strand_id
1 'polypeptide(L)' 'ESHDRAYQLLKTHATEHKRLAEGLLKYETLDLEEIKQVISGKPLSRSV' A
#
# COMPACT_ATOMS: atom_id res chain seq x y z
N GLU A 1 -12.16 -21.87 0.48
CA GLU A 1 -10.94 -21.91 -0.35
C GLU A 1 -10.49 -20.56 -0.91
N SER A 2 -11.09 -20.01 -1.99
CA SER A 2 -10.62 -18.72 -2.57
C SER A 2 -10.69 -17.55 -1.60
N HIS A 3 -11.75 -17.49 -0.78
CA HIS A 3 -11.89 -16.51 0.30
C HIS A 3 -10.77 -16.64 1.32
N ASP A 4 -10.51 -17.85 1.82
CA ASP A 4 -9.50 -18.07 2.86
C ASP A 4 -8.10 -17.75 2.36
N ARG A 5 -7.78 -18.09 1.10
CA ARG A 5 -6.52 -17.68 0.48
C ARG A 5 -6.40 -16.17 0.38
N ALA A 6 -7.43 -15.47 -0.09
CA ALA A 6 -7.42 -14.01 -0.16
C ALA A 6 -7.28 -13.37 1.23
N TYR A 7 -7.99 -13.91 2.23
CA TYR A 7 -7.90 -13.44 3.61
C TYR A 7 -6.49 -13.61 4.20
N GLN A 8 -5.85 -14.76 3.97
CA GLN A 8 -4.48 -15.00 4.41
C GLN A 8 -3.48 -14.08 3.70
N LEU A 9 -3.69 -13.81 2.40
CA LEU A 9 -2.86 -12.86 1.66
C LEU A 9 -2.97 -11.43 2.23
N LEU A 10 -4.19 -10.98 2.53
CA LEU A 10 -4.43 -9.67 3.14
C LEU A 10 -3.76 -9.54 4.51
N LYS A 11 -3.83 -10.59 5.33
CA LYS A 11 -3.15 -10.65 6.64
C LYS A 11 -1.63 -10.65 6.52
N THR A 12 -1.09 -11.39 5.56
CA THR A 12 0.36 -11.53 5.35
C THR A 12 1.00 -10.19 4.98
N HIS A 13 0.29 -9.36 4.20
CA HIS A 13 0.75 -8.05 3.73
C HIS A 13 0.09 -6.86 4.46
N ALA A 14 -0.30 -7.05 5.73
CA ALA A 14 -1.01 -6.02 6.49
C ALA A 14 -0.20 -4.73 6.65
N THR A 15 1.13 -4.82 6.73
CA THR A 15 2.03 -3.68 6.85
C THR A 15 1.99 -2.81 5.59
N GLU A 16 2.09 -3.42 4.42
CA GLU A 16 2.05 -2.75 3.12
C GLU A 16 0.67 -2.10 2.89
N HIS A 17 -0.41 -2.79 3.22
CA HIS A 17 -1.76 -2.23 3.15
C HIS A 17 -1.94 -1.03 4.07
N LYS A 18 -1.40 -1.08 5.29
CA LYS A 18 -1.44 0.07 6.21
C LYS A 18 -0.70 1.27 5.64
N ARG A 19 0.51 1.08 5.10
CA ARG A 19 1.28 2.16 4.46
C ARG A 19 0.53 2.76 3.27
N LEU A 20 -0.11 1.93 2.45
CA LEU A 20 -0.95 2.39 1.34
C LEU A 20 -2.14 3.21 1.83
N ALA A 21 -2.82 2.76 2.89
CA ALA A 21 -3.94 3.51 3.48
C ALA A 21 -3.49 4.86 4.04
N GLU A 22 -2.36 4.91 4.76
CA GLU A 22 -1.77 6.16 5.27
C GLU A 22 -1.37 7.11 4.14
N GLY A 23 -0.78 6.57 3.06
CA GLY A 23 -0.44 7.32 1.86
C GLY A 23 -1.67 7.94 1.20
N LEU A 24 -2.72 7.15 0.97
CA LEU A 24 -3.98 7.63 0.38
C LEU A 24 -4.69 8.65 1.26
N LEU A 25 -4.66 8.49 2.59
CA LEU A 25 -5.22 9.49 3.51
C LEU A 25 -4.50 10.83 3.43
N LYS A 26 -3.18 10.83 3.20
CA LYS A 26 -2.36 12.05 3.12
C LYS A 26 -2.42 12.72 1.75
N TYR A 27 -2.51 11.93 0.69
CA TYR A 27 -2.26 12.37 -0.68
C TYR A 27 -3.48 12.22 -1.62
N GLU A 28 -4.58 11.67 -1.11
CA GLU A 28 -5.86 11.35 -1.77
C GLU A 28 -5.78 10.32 -2.89
N THR A 29 -4.72 10.39 -3.70
CA THR A 29 -4.41 9.49 -4.80
C THR A 29 -2.93 9.13 -4.78
N LEU A 30 -2.61 7.97 -5.36
CA LEU A 30 -1.24 7.52 -5.60
C LEU A 30 -1.15 7.03 -7.05
N ASP A 31 -0.09 7.41 -7.75
CA ASP A 31 0.23 6.84 -9.05
C ASP A 31 0.92 5.47 -8.92
N LEU A 32 1.19 4.84 -10.06
CA LEU A 32 1.81 3.51 -10.11
C LEU A 32 3.19 3.46 -9.43
N GLU A 33 4.01 4.49 -9.62
CA GLU A 33 5.38 4.50 -9.09
C GLU A 33 5.38 4.80 -7.59
N GLU A 34 4.48 5.68 -7.15
CA GLU A 34 4.22 5.95 -5.74
C GLU A 34 3.72 4.70 -5.00
N ILE A 35 2.80 3.92 -5.58
CA ILE A 35 2.33 2.65 -5.01
C ILE A 35 3.52 1.68 -4.79
N LYS A 36 4.40 1.54 -5.78
CA LYS A 36 5.59 0.67 -5.66
C LYS A 36 6.53 1.14 -4.56
N GLN A 37 6.73 2.46 -4.43
CA GLN A 37 7.56 3.03 -3.36
C GLN A 37 6.98 2.73 -1.98
N VAL A 38 5.67 2.94 -1.80
CA VAL A 38 4.96 2.71 -0.53
C VAL A 38 4.97 1.24 -0.11
N ILE A 39 4.71 0.33 -1.05
CA ILE A 39 4.79 -1.12 -0.81
C ILE A 39 6.23 -1.50 -0.42
N SER A 40 7.24 -0.91 -1.07
CA SER A 40 8.65 -1.12 -0.76
C SER A 40 9.11 -0.44 0.54
N GLY A 41 8.24 0.32 1.22
CA GLY A 41 8.60 1.09 2.42
C GLY A 41 9.53 2.28 2.16
N LYS A 42 9.61 2.75 0.91
CA LYS A 42 10.41 3.91 0.52
C LYS A 42 9.61 5.21 0.72
N PRO A 43 10.28 6.34 1.01
CA PRO A 43 9.60 7.63 1.07
C PRO A 43 9.05 8.01 -0.31
N LEU A 44 7.84 8.58 -0.31
CA LEU A 44 7.21 9.09 -1.52
C LEU A 44 7.97 10.31 -2.04
N SER A 45 8.49 10.20 -3.26
CA SER A 45 9.21 11.28 -3.95
C SER A 45 8.23 12.23 -4.63
N ARG A 46 7.38 12.89 -3.84
CA ARG A 46 6.45 13.90 -4.36
C ARG A 46 7.09 15.28 -4.25
N SER A 47 7.53 15.82 -5.38
CA SER A 47 7.81 17.24 -5.47
C SER A 47 6.47 17.96 -5.38
N VAL A 48 6.19 18.57 -4.23
CA VAL A 48 5.09 19.53 -4.07
C VAL A 48 5.34 20.77 -4.92
#